data_AF-A0A8T5ICT2-F1
#
_entry.id   AF-A0A8T5ICT2-F1
#
_cell.length_a   1.000
_cell.length_b   1.000
_cell.length_c   1.000
_cell.angle_alpha   90.00
_cell.angle_beta   90.00
_cell.angle_gamma   90.00
#
_symmetry.space_group_name_H-M   'P 1'
#
loop_
_entity.id
_entity.type
_entity.pdbx_description
1 polymer ?
#
loop_
_entity_poly.entity_id
_entity_poly.type
_entity_poly.pdbx_seq_one_letter_code
_entity_poly.pdbx_strand_id
1 'polypeptide(L)'
;AIERIRLQAASLKILVEEDVETFIKACFVRLGPVAAALDGHGGGIALVSHSHTTGGLDLVLDLTGACLSCGAAPGTLSGVKEDLEADEEISLIKFSVALLDTFDELGREFILAHGNVDFV
;
A
#
# COMPACT_ATOMS: atom_id res chain seq x y z
N ALA A 1 4.63 -12.76 17.45
CA ALA A 1 3.46 -12.30 18.22
C ALA A 1 3.71 -10.92 18.84
N ILE A 2 4.71 -10.76 19.72
CA ILE A 2 5.02 -9.48 20.37
C ILE A 2 5.35 -8.37 19.36
N GLU A 3 6.20 -8.66 18.38
CA GLU A 3 6.58 -7.66 17.37
C GLU A 3 5.39 -7.17 16.53
N ARG A 4 4.48 -8.07 16.15
CA ARG A 4 3.26 -7.70 15.44
C ARG A 4 2.40 -6.75 16.26
N ILE A 5 2.22 -7.04 17.56
CA ILE A 5 1.44 -6.19 18.47
C ILE A 5 2.09 -4.81 18.60
N ARG A 6 3.42 -4.76 18.74
CA ARG A 6 4.17 -3.50 18.78
C ARG A 6 3.95 -2.68 17.49
N LEU A 7 4.08 -3.31 16.32
CA LEU A 7 3.89 -2.66 15.02
C LEU A 7 2.44 -2.19 14.81
N GLN A 8 1.45 -2.97 15.25
CA GLN A 8 0.03 -2.60 15.18
C GLN A 8 -0.32 -1.42 16.10
N ALA A 9 0.37 -1.28 17.24
CA ALA A 9 0.17 -0.17 18.18
C ALA A 9 1.02 1.07 17.87
N ALA A 10 1.96 0.98 16.92
CA ALA A 10 2.84 2.09 16.59
C ALA A 10 2.10 3.15 15.77
N SER A 11 2.35 4.42 16.08
CA SER A 11 1.76 5.55 15.36
C SER A 11 2.38 5.69 13.97
N LEU A 12 1.56 5.58 12.94
CA LEU A 12 1.97 5.73 11.54
C LEU A 12 2.39 7.17 11.25
N LYS A 13 1.73 8.16 11.84
CA LYS A 13 2.06 9.59 11.73
C LYS A 13 3.47 9.93 12.19
N ILE A 14 3.99 9.19 13.16
CA ILE A 14 5.36 9.38 13.65
C ILE A 14 6.34 8.58 12.80
N LEU A 15 6.03 7.29 12.57
CA LEU A 15 6.93 6.38 11.86
C LEU A 15 7.21 6.81 10.42
N VAL A 16 6.24 7.43 9.74
CA VAL A 16 6.40 7.87 8.35
C VAL A 16 7.54 8.88 8.18
N GLU A 17 7.83 9.68 9.21
CA GLU A 17 8.91 10.67 9.23
C GLU A 17 10.23 10.11 9.79
N GLU A 18 10.15 9.27 10.83
CA GLU A 18 11.33 8.84 11.60
C GLU A 18 11.97 7.54 11.09
N ASP A 19 11.16 6.58 10.66
CA ASP A 19 11.63 5.24 10.29
C ASP A 19 10.70 4.60 9.26
N VAL A 20 10.96 4.92 7.99
CA VAL A 20 10.15 4.45 6.85
C VAL A 20 10.12 2.92 6.78
N GLU A 21 11.20 2.24 7.16
CA GLU A 21 11.24 0.77 7.13
C GLU A 21 10.24 0.16 8.14
N THR A 22 10.20 0.69 9.35
CA THR A 22 9.26 0.30 10.41
C THR A 22 7.85 0.75 10.07
N PHE A 23 7.67 1.92 9.43
CA PHE A 23 6.39 2.35 8.88
C PHE A 23 5.84 1.32 7.89
N ILE A 24 6.63 0.89 6.91
CA ILE A 24 6.20 -0.12 5.93
C ILE A 24 5.80 -1.42 6.62
N LYS A 25 6.60 -1.90 7.60
CA LYS A 25 6.24 -3.07 8.41
C LYS A 25 4.95 -2.87 9.21
N ALA A 26 4.74 -1.67 9.75
CA ALA A 26 3.56 -1.29 10.51
C ALA A 26 2.31 -1.26 9.62
N CYS A 27 2.40 -0.73 8.40
CA CYS A 27 1.35 -0.86 7.39
C CYS A 27 1.09 -2.33 7.05
N PHE A 28 2.14 -3.12 6.85
CA PHE A 28 2.00 -4.53 6.44
C PHE A 28 1.27 -5.41 7.46
N VAL A 29 1.43 -5.15 8.76
CA VAL A 29 0.69 -5.89 9.81
C VAL A 29 -0.78 -5.47 9.96
N ARG A 30 -1.17 -4.34 9.35
CA ARG A 30 -2.54 -3.85 9.24
C ARG A 30 -3.25 -4.36 7.99
N LEU A 31 -2.48 -4.72 6.96
CA LEU A 31 -3.01 -5.44 5.81
C LEU A 31 -3.60 -6.78 6.27
N GLY A 32 -4.85 -7.02 5.88
CA GLY A 32 -5.63 -8.21 6.20
C GLY A 32 -5.23 -9.37 5.28
N PRO A 33 -6.17 -10.03 4.60
CA PRO A 33 -5.87 -11.13 3.67
C PRO A 33 -4.89 -10.74 2.55
N VAL A 34 -4.87 -9.46 2.15
CA VAL A 34 -4.01 -8.95 1.07
C VAL A 34 -2.52 -9.05 1.41
N ALA A 35 -2.16 -9.03 2.70
CA ALA A 35 -0.76 -9.17 3.13
C ALA A 35 -0.16 -10.49 2.64
N ALA A 36 -0.95 -11.57 2.65
CA ALA A 36 -0.50 -12.88 2.17
C ALA A 36 -0.33 -12.92 0.65
N ALA A 37 -1.12 -12.14 -0.09
CA ALA A 37 -0.98 -12.04 -1.55
C ALA A 37 0.30 -11.30 -1.95
N LEU A 38 0.69 -10.28 -1.17
CA LEU A 38 1.94 -9.55 -1.32
C LEU A 38 3.14 -10.42 -0.88
N ASP A 39 3.14 -10.94 0.34
CA ASP A 39 4.26 -11.71 0.90
C ASP A 39 4.49 -13.05 0.17
N GLY A 40 3.40 -13.74 -0.20
CA GLY A 40 3.46 -15.07 -0.84
C GLY A 40 4.13 -15.11 -2.21
N HIS A 41 4.28 -13.95 -2.86
CA HIS A 41 4.99 -13.81 -4.14
C HIS A 41 6.29 -12.99 -4.00
N GLY A 42 6.74 -12.66 -2.78
CA GLY A 42 7.89 -11.79 -2.57
C GLY A 42 7.66 -10.36 -3.04
N GLY A 43 6.41 -9.89 -2.95
CA GLY A 43 6.02 -8.51 -3.19
C GLY A 43 5.79 -7.71 -1.90
N GLY A 44 5.52 -6.42 -2.06
CA GLY A 44 5.33 -5.52 -0.93
C GLY A 44 4.76 -4.17 -1.34
N ILE A 45 4.82 -3.23 -0.42
CA ILE A 45 4.47 -1.81 -0.66
C ILE A 45 5.72 -0.96 -0.44
N ALA A 46 5.81 0.16 -1.16
CA ALA A 46 6.80 1.21 -0.93
C ALA A 46 6.09 2.55 -0.78
N LEU A 47 6.63 3.41 0.08
CA LEU A 47 6.14 4.77 0.24
C LEU A 47 6.78 5.66 -0.82
N VAL A 48 5.96 6.31 -1.64
CA VAL A 48 6.42 7.27 -2.67
C VAL A 48 6.40 8.68 -2.12
N SER A 49 5.30 9.04 -1.44
CA SER A 49 5.19 10.32 -0.74
C SER A 49 4.10 10.23 0.33
N HIS A 50 4.18 11.11 1.32
CA HIS A 50 3.14 11.29 2.32
C HIS A 50 2.86 12.78 2.54
N SER A 51 1.68 13.08 3.07
CA SER A 51 1.34 14.40 3.58
C SER A 51 0.49 14.27 4.83
N HIS A 52 0.71 15.17 5.78
CA HIS A 52 -0.18 15.33 6.93
C HIS A 52 -1.33 16.25 6.56
N THR A 53 -2.55 15.77 6.74
CA THR A 53 -3.77 16.55 6.60
C THR A 53 -4.48 16.66 7.95
N THR A 54 -5.50 17.51 8.02
CA THR A 54 -6.36 17.60 9.21
C THR A 54 -7.06 16.27 9.53
N GLY A 55 -7.28 15.43 8.52
CA GLY A 55 -7.94 14.12 8.67
C GLY A 55 -6.98 13.00 9.09
N GLY A 56 -5.68 13.11 8.78
CA GLY A 56 -4.75 11.99 8.91
C GLY A 56 -3.64 12.04 7.86
N LEU A 57 -3.08 10.88 7.55
CA LEU A 57 -2.07 10.72 6.51
C LEU A 57 -2.72 10.50 5.15
N ASP A 58 -2.29 11.31 4.18
CA ASP A 58 -2.49 11.02 2.77
C ASP A 58 -1.20 10.38 2.26
N LEU A 59 -1.30 9.19 1.66
CA LEU A 59 -0.17 8.40 1.20
C LEU A 59 -0.27 8.14 -0.30
N VAL A 60 0.87 8.26 -0.97
CA VAL A 60 1.07 7.71 -2.32
C VAL A 60 2.00 6.51 -2.17
N LEU A 61 1.50 5.35 -2.56
CA LEU A 61 2.22 4.09 -2.46
C LEU A 61 2.61 3.56 -3.84
N ASP A 62 3.62 2.71 -3.85
CA ASP A 62 3.95 1.84 -4.97
C ASP A 62 3.89 0.38 -4.51
N LEU A 63 3.79 -0.55 -5.45
CA LEU A 63 3.92 -1.98 -5.17
C LEU A 63 5.30 -2.46 -5.60
N THR A 64 5.92 -3.30 -4.78
CA THR A 64 7.25 -3.84 -5.05
C THR A 64 7.21 -5.36 -5.25
N GLY A 65 8.28 -5.91 -5.82
CA GLY A 65 8.51 -7.34 -5.97
C GLY A 65 7.64 -8.03 -7.05
N ALA A 66 7.46 -9.35 -6.94
CA ALA A 66 6.88 -10.15 -8.03
C ALA A 66 5.38 -9.93 -8.26
N CYS A 67 4.71 -9.14 -7.40
CA CYS A 67 3.35 -8.65 -7.66
C CYS A 67 3.26 -7.87 -8.98
N LEU A 68 4.35 -7.26 -9.44
CA LEU A 68 4.43 -6.60 -10.75
C LEU A 68 4.45 -7.61 -11.92
N SER A 69 5.07 -8.78 -11.73
CA SER A 69 5.30 -9.76 -12.79
C SER A 69 4.13 -10.73 -13.02
N CYS A 70 3.21 -10.86 -12.05
CA CYS A 70 1.99 -11.67 -12.18
C CYS A 70 0.74 -10.84 -12.51
N GLY A 71 0.90 -9.52 -12.72
CA GLY A 71 -0.22 -8.60 -12.70
C GLY A 71 -0.62 -8.34 -11.25
N ALA A 72 -0.36 -7.15 -10.70
CA ALA A 72 -0.95 -6.80 -9.42
C ALA A 72 -2.46 -6.92 -9.62
N ALA A 73 -3.08 -7.94 -9.01
CA ALA A 73 -4.50 -8.16 -9.27
C ALA A 73 -5.23 -6.87 -8.87
N PRO A 74 -6.20 -6.37 -9.65
CA PRO A 74 -6.96 -5.19 -9.29
C PRO A 74 -7.46 -5.21 -7.84
N GLY A 75 -7.86 -6.40 -7.37
CA GLY A 75 -8.28 -6.64 -5.98
C GLY A 75 -7.17 -6.49 -4.93
N THR A 76 -5.89 -6.63 -5.29
CA THR A 76 -4.77 -6.36 -4.38
C THR A 76 -4.62 -4.86 -4.15
N LEU A 77 -4.73 -4.04 -5.19
CA LEU A 77 -4.65 -2.57 -5.06
C LEU A 77 -5.81 -2.04 -4.23
N SER A 78 -7.03 -2.44 -4.56
CA SER A 78 -8.22 -2.04 -3.79
C SER A 78 -8.15 -2.58 -2.36
N GLY A 79 -7.69 -3.81 -2.15
CA GLY A 79 -7.54 -4.38 -0.81
C GLY A 79 -6.49 -3.67 0.05
N VAL A 80 -5.35 -3.27 -0.52
CA VAL A 80 -4.35 -2.44 0.20
C VAL A 80 -4.96 -1.10 0.58
N LYS A 81 -5.69 -0.45 -0.34
CA LYS A 81 -6.38 0.82 -0.06
C LYS A 81 -7.38 0.65 1.08
N GLU A 82 -8.29 -0.31 0.97
CA GLU A 82 -9.36 -0.55 1.94
C GLU A 82 -8.81 -0.88 3.33
N ASP A 83 -7.81 -1.77 3.42
CA ASP A 83 -7.24 -2.18 4.71
C ASP A 83 -6.49 -1.02 5.39
N LEU A 84 -5.79 -0.17 4.63
CA LEU A 84 -5.05 0.95 5.20
C LEU A 84 -5.95 2.14 5.53
N GLU A 85 -6.94 2.47 4.69
CA GLU A 85 -7.92 3.53 4.98
C GLU A 85 -8.87 3.17 6.13
N ALA A 86 -8.88 1.91 6.58
CA ALA A 86 -9.55 1.51 7.81
C ALA A 86 -8.78 1.89 9.09
N ASP A 87 -7.49 2.26 8.99
CA ASP A 87 -6.70 2.78 10.10
C ASP A 87 -7.06 4.25 10.39
N GLU A 88 -7.30 4.58 11.65
CA GLU A 88 -7.72 5.93 12.07
C GLU A 88 -6.68 7.03 11.80
N GLU A 89 -5.42 6.66 11.57
CA GLU A 89 -4.36 7.61 11.24
C GLU A 89 -4.24 7.89 9.74
N ILE A 90 -4.88 7.11 8.87
CA ILE A 90 -4.82 7.22 7.42
C ILE A 90 -6.13 7.81 6.89
N SER A 91 -6.03 8.85 6.05
CA SER A 91 -7.17 9.48 5.41
C SER A 91 -7.34 9.09 3.96
N LEU A 92 -6.23 8.85 3.25
CA LEU A 92 -6.27 8.63 1.81
C LEU A 92 -5.08 7.81 1.33
N ILE A 93 -5.37 6.78 0.53
CA ILE A 93 -4.39 6.00 -0.21
C ILE A 93 -4.58 6.23 -1.70
N LYS A 94 -3.47 6.58 -2.35
CA LYS A 94 -3.29 6.64 -3.80
C LYS A 94 -2.09 5.80 -4.20
N PHE A 95 -2.00 5.49 -5.49
CA PHE A 95 -0.88 4.75 -6.06
C PHE A 95 -0.11 5.60 -7.05
N SER A 96 1.20 5.37 -7.16
CA SER A 96 2.01 6.08 -8.15
C SER A 96 1.63 5.66 -9.57
N VAL A 97 1.53 6.63 -10.48
CA VAL A 97 1.38 6.35 -11.90
C VAL A 97 2.56 5.52 -12.46
N ALA A 98 3.75 5.59 -11.84
CA ALA A 98 4.92 4.81 -12.23
C ALA A 98 4.67 3.29 -12.10
N LEU A 99 3.73 2.87 -11.24
CA LEU A 99 3.29 1.48 -11.16
C LEU A 99 2.75 1.00 -12.51
N LEU A 100 2.03 1.85 -13.23
CA LEU A 100 1.41 1.52 -14.51
C LEU A 100 2.44 1.26 -15.62
N ASP A 101 3.65 1.81 -15.49
CA ASP A 101 4.73 1.63 -16.47
C ASP A 101 5.33 0.21 -16.44
N THR A 102 4.98 -0.58 -15.41
CA THR A 102 5.40 -1.98 -15.27
C THR A 102 4.53 -2.96 -16.06
N PHE A 103 3.37 -2.51 -16.54
CA PHE A 103 2.44 -3.33 -17.32
C PHE A 103 2.52 -3.00 -18.81
N ASP A 104 2.17 -3.98 -19.65
CA ASP A 104 1.88 -3.70 -21.05
C ASP A 104 0.56 -2.93 -21.20
N GLU A 105 0.21 -2.55 -22.43
CA GLU A 105 -0.98 -1.75 -22.73
C GLU A 105 -2.26 -2.39 -22.20
N LEU A 106 -2.44 -3.70 -22.41
CA LEU A 106 -3.62 -4.44 -21.95
C LEU A 106 -3.70 -4.52 -20.43
N GLY A 107 -2.57 -4.82 -19.77
CA GLY A 107 -2.48 -4.84 -18.32
C GLY A 107 -2.80 -3.47 -17.71
N ARG A 108 -2.25 -2.40 -18.30
CA ARG A 108 -2.53 -1.03 -17.87
C ARG A 108 -4.01 -0.67 -17.98
N GLU A 109 -4.64 -0.96 -19.12
CA GLU A 109 -6.09 -0.73 -19.30
C GLU A 109 -6.91 -1.52 -18.29
N PHE A 110 -6.54 -2.77 -18.03
CA PHE A 110 -7.22 -3.62 -17.06
C PHE A 110 -7.12 -3.07 -15.63
N ILE A 111 -5.94 -2.60 -15.21
CA ILE A 111 -5.76 -1.98 -13.88
C ILE A 111 -6.54 -0.68 -13.76
N LEU A 112 -6.54 0.18 -14.79
CA LEU A 112 -7.30 1.42 -14.77
C LEU A 112 -8.82 1.17 -14.72
N ALA A 113 -9.31 0.15 -15.42
CA ALA A 113 -10.74 -0.17 -15.46
C ALA A 113 -11.24 -0.90 -14.21
N HIS A 114 -10.40 -1.70 -13.56
CA HIS A 114 -10.83 -2.63 -12.50
C HIS A 114 -10.15 -2.42 -11.15
N GLY A 115 -9.10 -1.60 -11.07
CA GLY A 115 -8.30 -1.40 -9.85
C GLY A 115 -9.05 -0.69 -8.73
N ASN A 116 -10.05 0.14 -9.07
CA ASN A 116 -10.84 0.93 -8.12
C ASN A 116 -9.97 1.76 -7.14
N VAL A 117 -8.88 2.32 -7.66
CA VAL A 117 -7.93 3.15 -6.92
C VAL A 117 -7.52 4.36 -7.75
N ASP A 118 -7.06 5.41 -7.08
CA ASP A 118 -6.56 6.62 -7.72
C ASP A 118 -5.06 6.54 -7.98
N PHE A 119 -4.64 6.93 -9.18
CA PHE A 119 -3.24 7.04 -9.60
C PHE A 119 -2.80 8.51 -9.68
N VAL A 120 -1.62 8.84 -9.16
CA VAL A 120 -1.04 10.20 -9.17
C VAL A 120 0.45 10.24 -9.49
#